data_AF-A0A519ZM22-F1
#
_entry.id   AF-A0A519ZM22-F1
#
_cell.length_a   1.000
_cell.length_b   1.000
_cell.length_c   1.000
_cell.angle_alpha   90.00
_cell.angle_beta   90.00
_cell.angle_gamma   90.00
#
_symmetry.space_group_name_H-M   'P 1'
#
loop_
_entity.id
_entity.type
_entity.pdbx_description
1 polymer ?
#
loop_
_entity_poly.entity_id
_entity_poly.type
_entity_poly.pdbx_seq_one_letter_code
_entity_poly.pdbx_strand_id
1 'polypeptide(L)'
;ITRRHLDNASRKELRDQAFQGRQARQELTGRGLSVDAAAYALPVVSDPSAGGVELTCFRQGGKLRMRVVSPGFADLNVQFPRAIRAEGAHYLVDSLEASLDGSFYRAQGAITRLVRPGETDPLAGGQFGSRHSATPTMRVVRTPATLADLPETDTVGTGILVQCVQDKSKLRARVVSDGFDPNWNMRFPRGIRQENTLYVVDRVNPGPGNTYIASGDIKRFVQAA
;
A
#
# COMPACT_ATOMS: atom_id res chain seq x y z
N ILE A 1 49.59 8.02 -2.38
CA ILE A 1 48.14 7.71 -2.52
C ILE A 1 47.38 9.03 -2.42
N THR A 2 46.99 9.61 -3.56
CA THR A 2 46.35 10.93 -3.67
C THR A 2 44.95 10.89 -3.07
N ARG A 3 44.70 11.70 -2.03
CA ARG A 3 43.36 11.89 -1.43
C ARG A 3 42.48 12.62 -2.45
N ARG A 4 41.69 11.88 -3.23
CA ARG A 4 40.65 12.45 -4.09
C ARG A 4 39.61 13.11 -3.19
N HIS A 5 39.52 14.44 -3.25
CA HIS A 5 38.49 15.19 -2.56
C HIS A 5 37.17 14.96 -3.30
N LEU A 6 36.41 13.97 -2.84
CA LEU A 6 35.08 13.69 -3.37
C LEU A 6 34.22 14.95 -3.20
N ASP A 7 33.58 15.38 -4.28
CA ASP A 7 32.61 16.46 -4.29
C ASP A 7 31.35 16.06 -3.47
N ASN A 8 30.51 17.05 -3.17
CA ASN A 8 29.34 16.82 -2.33
C ASN A 8 28.32 15.86 -2.94
N ALA A 9 28.22 15.79 -4.27
CA ALA A 9 27.29 14.85 -4.92
C ALA A 9 27.82 13.41 -4.81
N SER A 10 29.11 13.21 -5.02
CA SER A 10 29.76 11.90 -4.85
C SER A 10 29.73 11.40 -3.39
N ARG A 11 29.92 12.30 -2.41
CA ARG A 11 29.77 11.96 -0.97
C ARG A 11 28.32 11.63 -0.61
N LYS A 12 27.36 12.29 -1.28
CA LYS A 12 25.93 12.03 -1.11
C LYS A 12 25.56 10.67 -1.70
N GLU A 13 26.03 10.35 -2.90
CA GLU A 13 25.75 9.07 -3.55
C GLU A 13 26.30 7.88 -2.73
N LEU A 14 27.51 7.99 -2.20
CA LEU A 14 28.08 6.97 -1.30
C LEU A 14 27.30 6.83 0.01
N ARG A 15 26.80 7.93 0.58
CA ARG A 15 25.92 7.90 1.76
C ARG A 15 24.56 7.30 1.44
N ASP A 16 24.00 7.60 0.28
CA ASP A 16 22.71 7.08 -0.17
C ASP A 16 22.82 5.57 -0.47
N GLN A 17 23.89 5.11 -1.10
CA GLN A 17 24.18 3.69 -1.30
C GLN A 17 24.38 2.96 0.04
N ALA A 18 25.08 3.56 1.00
CA ALA A 18 25.25 3.01 2.33
C ALA A 18 23.96 3.03 3.17
N PHE A 19 23.07 4.00 2.94
CA PHE A 19 21.77 4.12 3.60
C PHE A 19 20.78 3.08 3.05
N GLN A 20 20.72 2.92 1.72
CA GLN A 20 19.93 1.88 1.05
C GLN A 20 20.41 0.47 1.41
N GLY A 21 21.72 0.29 1.62
CA GLY A 21 22.30 -1.00 2.01
C GLY A 21 22.14 -1.38 3.50
N ARG A 22 21.75 -0.43 4.37
CA ARG A 22 21.63 -0.64 5.83
C ARG A 22 20.21 -0.70 6.35
N GLN A 23 19.20 -0.33 5.56
CA GLN A 23 17.82 -0.58 5.93
C GLN A 23 17.57 -2.09 5.95
N ALA A 24 17.28 -2.62 7.14
CA ALA A 24 17.07 -4.03 7.36
C ALA A 24 16.01 -4.58 6.39
N ARG A 25 16.11 -5.87 6.03
CA ARG A 25 15.10 -6.60 5.25
C ARG A 25 13.65 -6.35 5.71
N GLN A 26 13.45 -5.97 6.97
CA GLN A 26 12.18 -5.60 7.57
C GLN A 26 11.54 -4.31 7.00
N GLU A 27 12.31 -3.31 6.55
CA GLU A 27 11.76 -2.08 5.91
C GLU A 27 11.29 -2.31 4.46
N LEU A 28 11.82 -3.34 3.80
CA LEU A 28 11.32 -3.79 2.50
C LEU A 28 9.93 -4.43 2.58
N THR A 29 9.47 -4.81 3.78
CA THR A 29 8.13 -5.40 4.01
C THR A 29 7.01 -4.38 3.80
N GLY A 30 7.32 -3.08 3.90
CA GLY A 30 6.38 -1.98 3.65
C GLY A 30 6.30 -1.52 2.18
N ARG A 31 7.23 -1.94 1.33
CA ARG A 31 7.26 -1.55 -0.09
C ARG A 31 6.36 -2.48 -0.90
N GLY A 32 5.24 -1.96 -1.40
CA GLY A 32 4.17 -2.72 -2.08
C GLY A 32 2.93 -2.96 -1.23
N LEU A 33 2.71 -2.13 -0.20
CA LEU A 33 1.48 -2.08 0.59
C LEU A 33 0.43 -1.13 0.00
N SER A 34 0.86 -0.13 -0.76
CA SER A 34 -0.02 0.72 -1.56
C SER A 34 -0.48 -0.06 -2.76
N VAL A 35 -1.80 -0.09 -2.94
CA VAL A 35 -2.42 -0.59 -4.16
C VAL A 35 -2.22 0.46 -5.24
N ASP A 36 -1.58 0.12 -6.35
CA ASP A 36 -1.42 1.07 -7.45
C ASP A 36 -2.77 1.45 -8.06
N ALA A 37 -2.81 2.64 -8.68
CA ALA A 37 -3.99 3.16 -9.39
C ALA A 37 -4.57 2.15 -10.41
N ALA A 38 -3.73 1.31 -11.00
CA ALA A 38 -4.12 0.28 -11.96
C ALA A 38 -5.11 -0.74 -11.37
N ALA A 39 -5.01 -1.09 -10.09
CA ALA A 39 -5.93 -2.05 -9.48
C ALA A 39 -7.34 -1.47 -9.30
N TYR A 40 -7.45 -0.15 -9.06
CA TYR A 40 -8.73 0.54 -8.94
C TYR A 40 -9.44 0.68 -10.29
N ALA A 41 -8.67 0.71 -11.38
CA ALA A 41 -9.18 0.87 -12.74
C ALA A 41 -9.73 -0.43 -13.36
N LEU A 42 -9.52 -1.59 -12.73
CA LEU A 42 -10.04 -2.86 -13.25
C LEU A 42 -11.57 -2.91 -13.20
N PRO A 43 -12.23 -3.48 -14.22
CA PRO A 43 -13.66 -3.72 -14.19
C PRO A 43 -14.02 -4.70 -13.07
N VAL A 44 -15.17 -4.47 -12.42
CA VAL A 44 -15.67 -5.30 -11.32
C VAL A 44 -16.80 -6.18 -11.82
N VAL A 45 -16.72 -7.48 -11.53
CA VAL A 45 -17.75 -8.47 -11.81
C VAL A 45 -18.23 -9.09 -10.50
N SER A 46 -19.50 -9.48 -10.46
CA SER A 46 -20.11 -10.07 -9.25
C SER A 46 -20.46 -11.55 -9.38
N ASP A 47 -20.41 -12.08 -10.60
CA ASP A 47 -20.69 -13.48 -10.88
C ASP A 47 -19.38 -14.24 -11.19
N PRO A 48 -18.93 -15.16 -10.31
CA PRO A 48 -17.77 -16.01 -10.59
C PRO A 48 -18.05 -17.06 -11.68
N SER A 49 -19.33 -17.26 -12.05
CA SER A 49 -19.77 -18.26 -13.03
C SER A 49 -19.73 -17.72 -14.46
N ALA A 50 -19.35 -16.46 -14.65
CA ALA A 50 -19.28 -15.78 -15.95
C ALA A 50 -18.20 -16.35 -16.92
N GLY A 51 -17.55 -17.45 -16.55
CA GLY A 51 -16.43 -18.04 -17.26
C GLY A 51 -15.10 -17.46 -16.79
N GLY A 52 -14.17 -18.32 -16.41
CA GLY A 52 -12.83 -17.93 -15.95
C GLY A 52 -12.36 -18.72 -14.73
N VAL A 53 -11.15 -18.40 -14.31
CA VAL A 53 -10.47 -18.98 -13.15
C VAL A 53 -10.38 -17.92 -12.06
N GLU A 54 -10.86 -18.27 -10.87
CA GLU A 54 -10.82 -17.39 -9.72
C GLU A 54 -9.46 -17.45 -9.02
N LEU A 55 -8.90 -16.28 -8.74
CA LEU A 55 -7.67 -16.08 -7.99
C LEU A 55 -7.93 -15.22 -6.75
N THR A 56 -7.19 -15.49 -5.67
CA THR A 56 -7.15 -14.60 -4.50
C THR A 56 -5.72 -14.13 -4.25
N CYS A 57 -5.57 -12.84 -3.93
CA CYS A 57 -4.30 -12.25 -3.57
C CYS A 57 -4.12 -12.30 -2.05
N PHE A 58 -3.00 -12.86 -1.60
CA PHE A 58 -2.73 -13.05 -0.18
C PHE A 58 -1.27 -12.71 0.14
N ARG A 59 -1.02 -12.42 1.41
CA ARG A 59 0.32 -12.13 1.91
C ARG A 59 1.01 -13.40 2.39
N GLN A 60 2.24 -13.60 1.95
CA GLN A 60 3.11 -14.69 2.42
C GLN A 60 4.55 -14.21 2.50
N GLY A 61 5.14 -14.29 3.69
CA GLY A 61 6.53 -13.87 3.94
C GLY A 61 6.78 -12.41 3.53
N GLY A 62 5.85 -11.52 3.86
CA GLY A 62 5.95 -10.09 3.54
C GLY A 62 5.71 -9.70 2.08
N LYS A 63 5.33 -10.64 1.20
CA LYS A 63 5.07 -10.39 -0.23
C LYS A 63 3.66 -10.77 -0.62
N LEU A 64 3.07 -10.02 -1.56
CA LEU A 64 1.80 -10.37 -2.19
C LEU A 64 2.01 -11.52 -3.18
N ARG A 65 1.25 -12.60 -2.98
CA ARG A 65 1.19 -13.81 -3.80
C ARG A 65 -0.24 -14.00 -4.30
N MET A 66 -0.39 -14.84 -5.31
CA MET A 66 -1.66 -15.22 -5.88
C MET A 66 -1.81 -16.73 -5.75
N ARG A 67 -2.99 -17.19 -5.33
CA ARG A 67 -3.38 -18.60 -5.38
C ARG A 67 -4.65 -18.76 -6.20
N VAL A 68 -4.83 -19.94 -6.76
CA VAL A 68 -6.06 -20.34 -7.45
C VAL A 68 -7.09 -20.78 -6.41
N VAL A 69 -8.33 -20.33 -6.57
CA VAL A 69 -9.48 -20.72 -5.72
C VAL A 69 -10.37 -21.73 -6.44
N SER A 70 -10.45 -21.64 -7.77
CA SER A 70 -11.24 -22.58 -8.57
C SER A 70 -10.73 -24.03 -8.41
N PRO A 71 -11.65 -25.02 -8.39
CA PRO A 71 -11.28 -26.43 -8.32
C PRO A 71 -10.56 -26.88 -9.60
N GLY A 72 -9.77 -27.97 -9.50
CA GLY A 72 -9.07 -28.57 -10.64
C GLY A 72 -7.68 -28.02 -10.93
N PHE A 73 -7.17 -27.11 -10.08
CA PHE A 73 -5.81 -26.57 -10.16
C PHE A 73 -4.94 -27.08 -9.01
N ALA A 74 -3.64 -27.21 -9.26
CA ALA A 74 -2.66 -27.54 -8.23
C ALA A 74 -2.34 -26.30 -7.36
N ASP A 75 -1.82 -26.52 -6.15
CA ASP A 75 -1.38 -25.45 -5.26
C ASP A 75 -0.02 -24.87 -5.70
N LEU A 76 -0.05 -24.12 -6.80
CA LEU A 76 1.11 -23.46 -7.38
C LEU A 76 0.97 -21.94 -7.32
N ASN A 77 2.11 -21.24 -7.29
CA ASN A 77 2.09 -19.78 -7.39
C ASN A 77 1.59 -19.35 -8.78
N VAL A 78 0.89 -18.21 -8.86
CA VAL A 78 0.46 -17.62 -10.13
C VAL A 78 1.27 -16.36 -10.45
N GLN A 79 1.87 -16.33 -11.64
CA GLN A 79 2.46 -15.13 -12.23
C GLN A 79 1.32 -14.20 -12.65
N PHE A 80 1.22 -13.09 -11.93
CA PHE A 80 0.16 -12.10 -12.05
C PHE A 80 0.76 -10.69 -12.07
N PRO A 81 0.21 -9.72 -12.82
CA PRO A 81 0.81 -8.39 -12.90
C PRO A 81 0.89 -7.72 -11.52
N ARG A 82 2.08 -7.24 -11.16
CA ARG A 82 2.34 -6.71 -9.80
C ARG A 82 1.51 -5.48 -9.47
N ALA A 83 1.32 -4.59 -10.45
CA ALA A 83 0.65 -3.30 -10.29
C ALA A 83 -0.84 -3.43 -9.95
N ILE A 84 -1.45 -4.59 -10.13
CA ILE A 84 -2.87 -4.77 -9.82
C ILE A 84 -3.11 -5.61 -8.57
N ARG A 85 -2.06 -6.07 -7.89
CA ARG A 85 -2.18 -6.93 -6.69
C ARG A 85 -2.64 -6.10 -5.50
N ALA A 86 -3.71 -6.54 -4.86
CA ALA A 86 -4.21 -5.98 -3.62
C ALA A 86 -4.51 -7.10 -2.63
N GLU A 87 -4.03 -6.96 -1.40
CA GLU A 87 -4.25 -7.95 -0.35
C GLU A 87 -5.75 -8.19 -0.11
N GLY A 88 -6.15 -9.46 -0.10
CA GLY A 88 -7.55 -9.87 0.09
C GLY A 88 -8.44 -9.69 -1.13
N ALA A 89 -7.93 -9.13 -2.24
CA ALA A 89 -8.72 -8.98 -3.45
C ALA A 89 -8.86 -10.31 -4.21
N HIS A 90 -10.07 -10.52 -4.75
CA HIS A 90 -10.39 -11.62 -5.64
C HIS A 90 -10.40 -11.14 -7.10
N TYR A 91 -9.93 -12.00 -7.99
CA TYR A 91 -9.85 -11.72 -9.43
C TYR A 91 -10.41 -12.88 -10.21
N LEU A 92 -11.03 -12.57 -11.34
CA LEU A 92 -11.43 -13.54 -12.35
C LEU A 92 -10.55 -13.31 -13.59
N VAL A 93 -9.85 -14.37 -14.01
CA VAL A 93 -9.01 -14.37 -15.20
C VAL A 93 -9.56 -15.33 -16.24
N ASP A 94 -9.40 -15.06 -17.53
CA ASP A 94 -9.96 -15.94 -18.56
C ASP A 94 -9.39 -17.35 -18.49
N SER A 95 -8.07 -17.48 -18.29
CA SER A 95 -7.40 -18.78 -18.22
C SER A 95 -6.07 -18.73 -17.48
N LEU A 96 -5.63 -19.91 -17.03
CA LEU A 96 -4.30 -20.14 -16.49
C LEU A 96 -3.52 -21.12 -17.36
N GLU A 97 -2.29 -20.77 -17.68
CA GLU A 97 -1.35 -21.63 -18.40
C GLU A 97 -0.28 -22.12 -17.42
N ALA A 98 -0.09 -23.44 -17.34
CA ALA A 98 1.02 -24.00 -16.56
C ALA A 98 2.35 -23.67 -17.24
N SER A 99 3.38 -23.35 -16.45
CA SER A 99 4.74 -23.19 -16.97
C SER A 99 5.23 -24.50 -17.59
N LEU A 100 6.21 -24.41 -18.50
CA LEU A 100 6.77 -25.57 -19.20
C LEU A 100 7.32 -26.63 -18.22
N ASP A 101 7.82 -26.19 -17.08
CA ASP A 101 8.35 -26.97 -15.97
C ASP A 101 7.31 -27.30 -14.88
N GLY A 102 6.08 -26.82 -15.02
CA GLY A 102 4.96 -27.10 -14.11
C GLY A 102 5.07 -26.49 -12.72
N SER A 103 5.95 -25.51 -12.51
CA SER A 103 6.24 -24.94 -11.19
C SER A 103 5.36 -23.75 -10.81
N PHE A 104 4.74 -23.08 -11.79
CA PHE A 104 3.81 -21.97 -11.58
C PHE A 104 2.79 -21.85 -12.71
N TYR A 105 1.71 -21.11 -12.46
CA TYR A 105 0.74 -20.72 -13.50
C TYR A 105 1.02 -19.31 -14.02
N ARG A 106 0.59 -19.01 -15.24
CA ARG A 106 0.56 -17.66 -15.81
C ARG A 106 -0.88 -17.28 -16.10
N ALA A 107 -1.31 -16.11 -15.62
CA ALA A 107 -2.62 -15.58 -15.96
C ALA A 107 -2.63 -15.08 -17.41
N GLN A 108 -3.60 -15.54 -18.20
CA GLN A 108 -3.78 -15.19 -19.61
C GLN A 108 -5.18 -14.60 -19.84
N GLY A 109 -5.26 -13.65 -20.78
CA GLY A 109 -6.51 -12.98 -21.16
C GLY A 109 -6.88 -11.79 -20.28
N ALA A 110 -8.17 -11.47 -20.26
CA ALA A 110 -8.71 -10.39 -19.45
C ALA A 110 -8.62 -10.73 -17.96
N ILE A 111 -8.38 -9.68 -17.17
CA ILE A 111 -8.34 -9.77 -15.71
C ILE A 111 -9.39 -8.80 -15.19
N THR A 112 -10.32 -9.32 -14.40
CA THR A 112 -11.39 -8.52 -13.78
C THR A 112 -11.36 -8.73 -12.27
N ARG A 113 -11.85 -7.75 -11.51
CA ARG A 113 -11.97 -7.85 -10.06
C ARG A 113 -13.28 -8.55 -9.73
N LEU A 114 -13.24 -9.57 -8.89
CA LEU A 114 -14.43 -10.30 -8.45
C LEU A 114 -14.87 -9.79 -7.08
N VAL A 115 -16.13 -9.34 -6.99
CA VAL A 115 -16.76 -8.90 -5.74
C VAL A 115 -18.15 -9.52 -5.66
N ARG A 116 -18.30 -10.57 -4.84
CA ARG A 116 -19.58 -11.26 -4.69
C ARG A 116 -20.60 -10.38 -3.97
N PRO A 117 -21.90 -10.59 -4.19
CA PRO A 117 -22.94 -9.92 -3.42
C PRO A 117 -22.76 -10.17 -1.91
N GLY A 118 -22.57 -9.09 -1.13
CA GLY A 118 -22.33 -9.15 0.31
C GLY A 118 -20.86 -9.25 0.73
N GLU A 119 -19.92 -9.37 -0.20
CA GLU A 119 -18.48 -9.36 0.06
C GLU A 119 -17.94 -7.91 0.03
N THR A 120 -17.09 -7.57 1.00
CA THR A 120 -16.47 -6.23 1.05
C THR A 120 -15.31 -6.18 0.05
N ASP A 121 -15.43 -5.35 -0.99
CA ASP A 121 -14.33 -5.10 -1.91
C ASP A 121 -13.21 -4.29 -1.21
N PRO A 122 -12.00 -4.85 -1.03
CA PRO A 122 -10.90 -4.16 -0.36
C PRO A 122 -10.45 -2.90 -1.09
N LEU A 123 -10.83 -2.72 -2.37
CA LEU A 123 -10.49 -1.58 -3.21
C LEU A 123 -11.64 -0.61 -3.44
N ALA A 124 -12.87 -0.91 -3.00
CA ALA A 124 -14.02 -0.04 -3.25
C ALA A 124 -13.96 1.32 -2.53
N GLY A 125 -13.07 1.52 -1.56
CA GLY A 125 -12.91 2.82 -0.90
C GLY A 125 -11.87 3.74 -1.55
N GLY A 126 -11.11 3.28 -2.55
CA GLY A 126 -10.04 4.06 -3.19
C GLY A 126 -10.35 4.52 -4.63
N GLN A 127 -11.58 4.35 -5.10
CA GLN A 127 -12.03 5.04 -6.32
C GLN A 127 -12.02 6.55 -6.08
N PHE A 128 -10.94 7.22 -6.53
CA PHE A 128 -10.94 8.64 -6.83
C PHE A 128 -11.91 8.89 -8.00
N GLY A 129 -13.20 8.90 -7.70
CA GLY A 129 -14.26 9.06 -8.68
C GLY A 129 -15.63 8.81 -8.06
N SER A 130 -16.28 9.89 -7.61
CA SER A 130 -17.73 9.97 -7.36
C SER A 130 -18.33 8.98 -6.36
N ARG A 131 -18.04 9.19 -5.07
CA ARG A 131 -19.11 9.11 -4.07
C ARG A 131 -19.45 10.53 -3.63
N HIS A 132 -20.46 11.11 -4.25
CA HIS A 132 -21.31 12.11 -3.59
C HIS A 132 -22.09 11.40 -2.48
N SER A 133 -21.38 10.99 -1.44
CA SER A 133 -21.99 10.78 -0.13
C SER A 133 -21.74 12.05 0.64
N ALA A 134 -22.84 12.73 0.97
CA ALA A 134 -22.93 14.04 1.59
C ALA A 134 -21.72 14.40 2.46
N THR A 135 -21.16 15.58 2.20
CA THR A 135 -20.15 16.26 3.02
C THR A 135 -20.37 15.99 4.51
N PRO A 136 -19.56 15.15 5.17
CA PRO A 136 -19.28 15.42 6.57
C PRO A 136 -18.37 16.65 6.52
N THR A 137 -18.91 17.78 6.97
CA THR A 137 -18.16 19.00 7.29
C THR A 137 -16.75 18.63 7.74
N MET A 138 -15.75 19.27 7.13
CA MET A 138 -14.32 19.18 7.44
C MET A 138 -14.08 19.09 8.95
N ARG A 139 -14.16 17.88 9.52
CA ARG A 139 -13.85 17.67 10.92
C ARG A 139 -12.35 17.67 10.97
N VAL A 140 -11.80 18.74 11.52
CA VAL A 140 -10.44 18.75 12.05
C VAL A 140 -10.27 17.44 12.81
N VAL A 141 -9.23 16.68 12.46
CA VAL A 141 -8.85 15.43 13.11
C VAL A 141 -9.09 15.57 14.61
N ARG A 142 -9.97 14.75 15.19
CA ARG A 142 -10.14 14.71 16.65
C ARG A 142 -8.85 14.14 17.19
N THR A 143 -7.97 15.02 17.65
CA THR A 143 -6.65 14.64 18.14
C THR A 143 -6.78 13.81 19.41
N PRO A 144 -6.44 12.51 19.42
CA PRO A 144 -6.09 11.86 20.68
C PRO A 144 -4.88 12.59 21.27
N ALA A 145 -4.89 12.80 22.59
CA ALA A 145 -3.87 13.60 23.27
C ALA A 145 -2.50 12.91 23.25
N THR A 146 -2.48 11.57 23.20
CA THR A 146 -1.26 10.77 23.25
C THR A 146 -1.29 9.60 22.26
N LEU A 147 -0.10 9.08 21.95
CA LEU A 147 0.07 7.92 21.06
C LEU A 147 -0.67 6.67 21.57
N ALA A 148 -0.79 6.49 22.88
CA ALA A 148 -1.41 5.33 23.51
C ALA A 148 -2.94 5.30 23.34
N ASP A 149 -3.57 6.45 23.08
CA ASP A 149 -5.02 6.57 22.90
C ASP A 149 -5.45 6.33 21.44
N LEU A 150 -4.50 6.09 20.53
CA LEU A 150 -4.81 5.83 19.13
C LEU A 150 -5.31 4.39 18.95
N PRO A 151 -6.42 4.18 18.22
CA PRO A 151 -6.82 2.84 17.80
C PRO A 151 -5.70 2.20 16.98
N GLU A 152 -5.48 0.91 17.23
CA GLU A 152 -4.50 0.10 16.50
C GLU A 152 -5.16 -0.62 15.33
N THR A 153 -4.40 -0.79 14.26
CA THR A 153 -4.81 -1.58 13.10
C THR A 153 -3.60 -2.30 12.53
N ASP A 154 -3.79 -3.56 12.15
CA ASP A 154 -2.81 -4.38 11.44
C ASP A 154 -3.07 -4.41 9.92
N THR A 155 -4.18 -3.83 9.50
CA THR A 155 -4.59 -3.69 8.11
C THR A 155 -4.64 -2.22 7.70
N VAL A 156 -4.18 -1.94 6.47
CA VAL A 156 -4.23 -0.59 5.89
C VAL A 156 -5.58 -0.32 5.23
N GLY A 157 -6.15 -1.35 4.59
CA GLY A 157 -7.42 -1.23 3.84
C GLY A 157 -7.35 -0.11 2.81
N THR A 158 -8.28 0.85 2.93
CA THR A 158 -8.40 2.02 2.05
C THR A 158 -7.62 3.24 2.55
N GLY A 159 -6.93 3.11 3.68
CA GLY A 159 -6.17 4.19 4.27
C GLY A 159 -4.80 4.39 3.61
N ILE A 160 -4.17 5.50 3.93
CA ILE A 160 -2.87 5.94 3.40
C ILE A 160 -1.84 5.79 4.52
N LEU A 161 -0.73 5.15 4.20
CA LEU A 161 0.37 4.93 5.13
C LEU A 161 1.22 6.18 5.27
N VAL A 162 1.49 6.53 6.51
CA VAL A 162 2.26 7.69 6.93
C VAL A 162 3.32 7.25 7.91
N GLN A 163 4.54 7.73 7.73
CA GLN A 163 5.64 7.52 8.67
C GLN A 163 6.10 8.84 9.25
N CYS A 164 6.40 8.84 10.56
CA CYS A 164 7.11 9.94 11.19
C CYS A 164 8.63 9.69 11.09
N VAL A 165 9.31 10.57 10.37
CA VAL A 165 10.76 10.51 10.10
C VAL A 165 11.46 11.71 10.75
N GLN A 166 12.63 11.48 11.33
CA GLN A 166 13.46 12.55 11.86
C GLN A 166 14.10 13.32 10.70
N ASP A 167 13.74 14.59 10.54
CA ASP A 167 14.28 15.50 9.55
C ASP A 167 15.08 16.59 10.26
N LYS A 168 16.41 16.43 10.28
CA LYS A 168 17.34 17.28 11.03
C LYS A 168 16.99 17.26 12.53
N SER A 169 16.51 18.37 13.07
CA SER A 169 16.11 18.53 14.48
C SER A 169 14.60 18.39 14.70
N LYS A 170 13.82 18.06 13.67
CA LYS A 170 12.35 18.04 13.74
C LYS A 170 11.78 16.71 13.27
N LEU A 171 10.86 16.16 14.05
CA LEU A 171 10.07 15.00 13.63
C LEU A 171 8.99 15.43 12.63
N ARG A 172 9.03 14.87 11.42
CA ARG A 172 8.12 15.20 10.31
C ARG A 172 7.33 13.97 9.90
N ALA A 173 6.03 14.13 9.66
CA ALA A 173 5.23 13.09 9.04
C ALA A 173 5.32 13.21 7.53
N ARG A 174 5.53 12.08 6.85
CA ARG A 174 5.57 11.97 5.38
C ARG A 174 4.75 10.76 4.94
N VAL A 175 4.18 10.86 3.75
CA VAL A 175 3.41 9.78 3.15
C VAL A 175 4.39 8.75 2.59
N VAL A 176 4.16 7.48 2.89
CA VAL A 176 4.97 6.35 2.39
C VAL A 176 4.21 5.47 1.40
N SER A 177 2.90 5.71 1.22
CA SER A 177 2.12 5.11 0.14
C SER A 177 2.58 5.62 -1.24
N ASP A 178 2.57 4.71 -2.22
CA ASP A 178 2.84 4.99 -3.63
C ASP A 178 1.84 6.02 -4.19
N GLY A 179 2.30 6.79 -5.19
CA GLY A 179 1.51 7.88 -5.79
C GLY A 179 1.61 9.23 -5.06
N PHE A 180 2.29 9.29 -3.92
CA PHE A 180 2.59 10.53 -3.20
C PHE A 180 4.08 10.85 -3.22
N ASP A 181 4.43 12.13 -3.25
CA ASP A 181 5.83 12.58 -3.10
C ASP A 181 6.32 12.36 -1.64
N PRO A 182 7.30 11.47 -1.40
CA PRO A 182 7.78 11.14 -0.06
C PRO A 182 8.67 12.21 0.56
N ASN A 183 8.99 13.29 -0.16
CA ASN A 183 9.73 14.44 0.36
C ASN A 183 8.81 15.54 0.91
N TRP A 184 7.51 15.49 0.59
CA TRP A 184 6.56 16.49 1.05
C TRP A 184 6.23 16.28 2.53
N ASN A 185 6.25 17.39 3.27
CA ASN A 185 5.89 17.37 4.67
C ASN A 185 4.37 17.39 4.82
N MET A 186 3.86 16.66 5.81
CA MET A 186 2.42 16.66 6.10
C MET A 186 2.08 17.43 7.38
N ARG A 187 0.96 18.14 7.36
CA ARG A 187 0.25 18.62 8.56
C ARG A 187 -0.35 17.41 9.27
N PHE A 188 0.40 16.91 10.23
CA PHE A 188 0.05 15.77 11.07
C PHE A 188 0.07 16.18 12.55
N PRO A 189 -0.83 15.67 13.41
CA PRO A 189 -0.89 16.12 14.79
C PRO A 189 0.43 15.87 15.53
N ARG A 190 0.87 16.84 16.34
CA ARG A 190 2.20 16.80 16.96
C ARG A 190 2.29 15.84 18.14
N GLY A 191 1.23 15.76 18.96
CA GLY A 191 1.21 14.96 20.19
C GLY A 191 1.30 13.44 19.98
N ILE A 192 1.07 12.99 18.75
CA ILE A 192 1.14 11.57 18.37
C ILE A 192 2.36 11.25 17.49
N ARG A 193 3.28 12.21 17.24
CA ARG A 193 4.44 11.92 16.39
C ARG A 193 5.45 11.09 17.16
N GLN A 194 5.66 9.87 16.71
CA GLN A 194 6.68 8.96 17.22
C GLN A 194 7.61 8.53 16.10
N GLU A 195 8.92 8.64 16.31
CA GLU A 195 9.93 8.26 15.31
C GLU A 195 9.75 6.81 14.88
N ASN A 196 9.92 6.56 13.57
CA ASN A 196 9.82 5.25 12.93
C ASN A 196 8.47 4.53 13.11
N THR A 197 7.44 5.22 13.62
CA THR A 197 6.09 4.67 13.76
C THR A 197 5.28 4.91 12.51
N LEU A 198 4.52 3.90 12.11
CA LEU A 198 3.60 3.94 10.99
C LEU A 198 2.17 4.23 11.46
N TYR A 199 1.45 4.99 10.64
CA TYR A 199 0.05 5.34 10.86
C TYR A 199 -0.75 5.08 9.60
N VAL A 200 -1.99 4.67 9.78
CA VAL A 200 -2.99 4.64 8.71
C VAL A 200 -3.88 5.85 8.87
N VAL A 201 -3.95 6.68 7.83
CA VAL A 201 -4.82 7.86 7.77
C VAL A 201 -5.89 7.64 6.71
N ASP A 202 -7.13 8.01 6.98
CA ASP A 202 -8.20 7.82 6.00
C ASP A 202 -7.96 8.57 4.69
N ARG A 203 -7.53 9.84 4.76
CA ARG A 203 -7.33 10.70 3.59
C ARG A 203 -6.12 11.60 3.74
N VAL A 204 -5.46 11.86 2.61
CA VAL A 204 -4.39 12.85 2.49
C VAL A 204 -4.75 13.82 1.38
N ASN A 205 -4.87 15.10 1.75
CA ASN A 205 -5.18 16.18 0.82
C ASN A 205 -3.92 17.01 0.53
N PRO A 206 -3.72 17.52 -0.70
CA PRO A 206 -2.68 18.50 -0.97
C PRO A 206 -2.96 19.78 -0.17
N GLY A 207 -1.94 20.30 0.50
CA GLY A 207 -1.95 21.58 1.19
C GLY A 207 -1.37 22.69 0.31
N PRO A 208 -1.24 23.92 0.86
CA PRO A 208 -0.54 24.99 0.15
C PRO A 208 0.95 24.62 -0.03
N GLY A 209 1.43 24.72 -1.27
CA GLY A 209 2.80 24.38 -1.66
C GLY A 209 3.10 22.88 -1.61
N ASN A 210 4.36 22.52 -1.35
CA ASN A 210 4.83 21.13 -1.30
C ASN A 210 4.51 20.47 0.06
N THR A 211 3.24 20.50 0.46
CA THR A 211 2.77 19.92 1.73
C THR A 211 1.50 19.14 1.57
N TYR A 212 1.29 18.18 2.47
CA TYR A 212 0.05 17.42 2.59
C TYR A 212 -0.70 17.76 3.88
N ILE A 213 -1.97 17.37 3.95
CA ILE A 213 -2.84 17.51 5.12
C ILE A 213 -3.51 16.16 5.38
N ALA A 214 -3.24 15.57 6.54
CA ALA A 214 -3.96 14.39 7.01
C ALA A 214 -5.41 14.78 7.36
N SER A 215 -6.37 13.96 6.96
CA SER A 215 -7.80 14.19 7.19
C SER A 215 -8.52 12.88 7.48
N GLY A 216 -9.57 12.94 8.30
CA GLY A 216 -10.31 11.76 8.78
C GLY A 216 -9.67 11.15 10.03
N ASP A 217 -9.91 9.86 10.23
CA ASP A 217 -9.39 9.12 11.37
C ASP A 217 -7.91 8.74 11.14
N ILE A 218 -7.18 8.65 12.25
CA ILE A 218 -5.78 8.24 12.30
C ILE A 218 -5.71 7.02 13.20
N LYS A 219 -5.07 5.96 12.73
CA LYS A 219 -4.85 4.73 13.48
C LYS A 219 -3.36 4.44 13.54
N ARG A 220 -2.89 3.88 14.65
CA ARG A 220 -1.52 3.38 14.78
C ARG A 220 -1.42 2.06 14.02
N PHE A 221 -0.50 1.98 13.07
CA PHE A 221 -0.28 0.74 12.32
C PHE A 221 0.64 -0.17 13.11
N VAL A 222 0.16 -1.35 13.46
CA VAL A 222 0.93 -2.39 14.15
C VAL A 222 1.10 -3.57 13.21
N GLN A 223 2.35 -3.92 12.88
CA GLN A 223 2.58 -5.14 12.10
C GLN A 223 2.44 -6.33 13.05
N ALA A 224 1.53 -7.26 12.74
CA ALA A 224 1.49 -8.55 13.42
C ALA A 224 2.87 -9.22 13.28
N ALA A 225 3.45 -9.61 14.42
CA ALA A 225 4.78 -10.21 14.51
C ALA A 225 4.87 -11.57 13.83
#